data_AF-A0A925LU08-F1
#
_entry.id   AF-A0A925LU08-F1
#
_cell.length_a   1.000
_cell.length_b   1.000
_cell.length_c   1.000
_cell.angle_alpha   90.00
_cell.angle_beta   90.00
_cell.angle_gamma   90.00
#
_symmetry.space_group_name_H-M   'P 1'
#
loop_
_entity.id
_entity.type
_entity.pdbx_description
1 polymer ?
#
loop_
_entity_poly.entity_id
_entity_poly.type
_entity_poly.pdbx_seq_one_letter_code
_entity_poly.pdbx_strand_id
1 'polypeptide(L)'
;MKTSVVIVLQVLIAVSFAQTSAVQADDSLRAVIDQHLKPVSGLLPVRCSDADFLRRVSLDLSGMPPTADDARAFLAETAANKRELLVDKLLASPHYARHLASALDLMLMERRANTHVTADEWQAWLLKSVRENKPWNVLAREILMADGDDPNQRPAARFTLDRASEPNLLTHDISRIFFGRDMQCAQCHDHPIVADYLQSDYHGLLAYVAPGYAMVRKEGDKQITLQAERAGSDLSFESVFVKGTQHRTGARMPDDTAIDEPFFLPGDEYQVAPADNVKSVPKFSRRAKLAELATNGANQAFNQNIANRLWAHMFGRGLVHPLDLHHPENPATDPELLKIWQQIDPNVPEALLNIMGCHAPNDPKTEKKGPPKGKTTAPK
;
A
#
# COMPACT_ATOMS: atom_id res chain seq x y z
N MET A 1 -6.00 -26.85 -74.29
CA MET A 1 -5.16 -25.64 -74.23
C MET A 1 -5.02 -25.24 -72.77
N LYS A 2 -3.78 -25.36 -72.25
CA LYS A 2 -3.13 -24.60 -71.18
C LYS A 2 -3.91 -24.42 -69.85
N THR A 3 -3.80 -25.34 -68.89
CA THR A 3 -2.84 -25.31 -67.76
C THR A 3 -2.65 -23.94 -67.11
N SER A 4 -3.05 -23.81 -65.84
CA SER A 4 -2.37 -22.94 -64.87
C SER A 4 -2.57 -23.49 -63.46
N VAL A 5 -1.48 -24.04 -62.97
CA VAL A 5 -1.22 -24.51 -61.61
C VAL A 5 -0.89 -23.28 -60.76
N VAL A 6 -1.54 -23.12 -59.61
CA VAL A 6 -1.05 -22.24 -58.54
C VAL A 6 -0.99 -23.07 -57.28
N ILE A 7 0.22 -23.47 -56.93
CA ILE A 7 0.57 -24.14 -55.68
C ILE A 7 0.62 -23.06 -54.60
N VAL A 8 -0.30 -23.13 -53.62
CA VAL A 8 -0.22 -22.33 -52.40
C VAL A 8 0.62 -23.11 -51.40
N LEU A 9 1.88 -22.69 -51.26
CA LEU A 9 2.82 -23.19 -50.26
C LEU A 9 2.49 -22.54 -48.91
N GLN A 10 1.79 -23.26 -48.03
CA GLN A 10 1.64 -22.83 -46.63
C GLN A 10 2.95 -23.09 -45.88
N VAL A 11 3.70 -22.02 -45.62
CA VAL A 11 4.81 -22.01 -44.66
C VAL A 11 4.21 -21.99 -43.26
N LEU A 12 4.27 -23.12 -42.56
CA LEU A 12 4.02 -23.20 -41.12
C LEU A 12 5.17 -22.49 -40.39
N ILE A 13 4.96 -21.22 -40.04
CA ILE A 13 5.77 -20.52 -39.04
C ILE A 13 5.38 -21.11 -37.69
N ALA A 14 6.21 -22.01 -37.18
CA ALA A 14 6.15 -22.44 -35.79
C ALA A 14 6.57 -21.25 -34.91
N VAL A 15 5.60 -20.42 -34.52
CA VAL A 15 5.81 -19.45 -33.44
C VAL A 15 5.92 -20.26 -32.15
N SER A 16 7.16 -20.45 -31.68
CA SER A 16 7.43 -20.90 -30.32
C SER A 16 6.94 -19.81 -29.36
N PHE A 17 5.67 -19.86 -28.99
CA PHE A 17 5.19 -19.18 -27.81
C PHE A 17 5.91 -19.81 -26.61
N ALA A 18 6.80 -19.04 -26.00
CA ALA A 18 7.24 -19.32 -24.63
C ALA A 18 5.96 -19.42 -23.80
N GLN A 19 5.67 -20.62 -23.30
CA GLN A 19 4.57 -20.83 -22.37
C GLN A 19 4.90 -20.06 -21.11
N THR A 20 4.31 -18.87 -20.98
CA THR A 20 4.08 -18.25 -19.69
C THR A 20 3.32 -19.27 -18.88
N SER A 21 3.97 -19.84 -17.88
CA SER A 21 3.33 -20.77 -16.96
C SER A 21 2.31 -19.95 -16.17
N ALA A 22 1.06 -19.97 -16.60
CA ALA A 22 -0.04 -19.42 -15.83
C ALA A 22 -0.03 -20.13 -14.46
N VAL A 23 0.09 -19.35 -13.40
CA VAL A 23 -0.04 -19.82 -12.01
C VAL A 23 -1.34 -20.63 -11.93
N GLN A 24 -1.23 -21.94 -11.63
CA GLN A 24 -2.42 -22.74 -11.40
C GLN A 24 -3.07 -22.27 -10.10
N ALA A 25 -4.40 -22.23 -10.05
CA ALA A 25 -5.18 -21.73 -8.92
C ALA A 25 -4.96 -22.51 -7.59
N ASP A 26 -4.12 -23.54 -7.58
CA ASP A 26 -3.85 -24.45 -6.46
C ASP A 26 -2.37 -24.41 -5.98
N ASP A 27 -1.50 -23.65 -6.64
CA ASP A 27 -0.11 -23.51 -6.18
C ASP A 27 -0.05 -22.57 -4.96
N SER A 28 0.50 -23.05 -3.85
CA SER A 28 0.75 -22.18 -2.69
C SER A 28 1.65 -21.00 -3.10
N LEU A 29 1.42 -19.81 -2.53
CA LEU A 29 2.25 -18.63 -2.77
C LEU A 29 3.75 -18.91 -2.59
N ARG A 30 4.10 -19.78 -1.62
CA ARG A 30 5.47 -20.26 -1.42
C ARG A 30 6.04 -20.96 -2.64
N ALA A 31 5.30 -21.91 -3.23
CA ALA A 31 5.75 -22.65 -4.41
C ALA A 31 5.98 -21.71 -5.60
N VAL A 32 5.12 -20.71 -5.76
CA VAL A 32 5.26 -19.67 -6.77
C VAL A 32 6.54 -18.85 -6.53
N ILE A 33 6.75 -18.34 -5.31
CA ILE A 33 7.98 -17.60 -4.97
C ILE A 33 9.22 -18.48 -5.20
N ASP A 34 9.20 -19.73 -4.74
CA ASP A 34 10.32 -20.67 -4.90
C ASP A 34 10.65 -20.93 -6.37
N GLN A 35 9.65 -20.92 -7.26
CA GLN A 35 9.86 -21.02 -8.72
C GLN A 35 10.60 -19.80 -9.27
N HIS A 36 10.19 -18.60 -8.88
CA HIS A 36 10.79 -17.33 -9.31
C HIS A 36 12.21 -17.12 -8.75
N LEU A 37 12.51 -17.69 -7.57
CA LEU A 37 13.83 -17.63 -6.95
C LEU A 37 14.81 -18.69 -7.46
N LYS A 38 14.41 -19.56 -8.40
CA LYS A 38 15.34 -20.56 -8.96
C LYS A 38 16.48 -19.85 -9.70
N PRO A 39 17.74 -20.15 -9.38
CA PRO A 39 18.88 -19.50 -9.99
C PRO A 39 18.99 -19.87 -11.47
N VAL A 40 19.21 -18.86 -12.31
CA VAL A 40 19.46 -19.04 -13.75
C VAL A 40 20.80 -19.76 -14.00
N SER A 41 21.77 -19.63 -13.08
CA SER A 41 23.14 -20.14 -13.24
C SER A 41 23.38 -21.55 -12.65
N GLY A 42 22.33 -22.24 -12.17
CA GLY A 42 22.46 -23.56 -11.55
C GLY A 42 23.12 -23.58 -10.16
N LEU A 43 23.59 -22.43 -9.65
CA LEU A 43 24.08 -22.28 -8.28
C LEU A 43 22.89 -22.04 -7.34
N LEU A 44 22.37 -23.12 -6.76
CA LEU A 44 21.34 -23.04 -5.72
C LEU A 44 21.90 -22.34 -4.48
N PRO A 45 21.19 -21.34 -3.92
CA PRO A 45 21.52 -20.81 -2.61
C PRO A 45 21.56 -21.97 -1.61
N VAL A 46 22.68 -22.11 -0.89
CA VAL A 46 22.79 -23.13 0.15
C VAL A 46 21.77 -22.81 1.24
N ARG A 47 20.90 -23.79 1.54
CA ARG A 47 19.94 -23.65 2.63
C ARG A 47 20.71 -23.34 3.92
N CYS A 48 20.35 -22.24 4.57
CA CYS A 48 20.99 -21.81 5.80
C CYS A 48 20.79 -22.83 6.93
N SER A 49 21.71 -22.84 7.89
CA SER A 49 21.58 -23.65 9.10
C SER A 49 20.35 -23.25 9.92
N ASP A 50 19.88 -24.10 10.82
CA ASP A 50 18.78 -23.75 11.72
C ASP A 50 19.15 -22.59 12.66
N ALA A 51 20.41 -22.50 13.08
CA ALA A 51 20.88 -21.38 13.89
C ALA A 51 20.84 -20.05 13.12
N ASP A 52 21.29 -20.05 11.86
CA ASP A 52 21.23 -18.87 11.00
C ASP A 52 19.78 -18.47 10.71
N PHE A 53 18.93 -19.45 10.41
CA PHE A 53 17.51 -19.25 10.15
C PHE A 53 16.83 -18.60 11.35
N LEU A 54 16.96 -19.19 12.54
CA LEU A 54 16.37 -18.68 13.78
C LEU A 54 16.77 -17.23 14.03
N ARG A 55 18.07 -16.92 13.91
CA ARG A 55 18.56 -15.55 14.15
C ARG A 55 17.95 -14.56 13.15
N ARG A 56 17.98 -14.88 11.85
CA ARG A 56 17.48 -13.98 10.79
C ARG A 56 15.98 -13.74 10.95
N VAL A 57 15.19 -14.81 10.99
CA VAL A 57 13.73 -14.71 11.07
C VAL A 57 13.25 -14.03 12.36
N SER A 58 13.98 -14.19 13.47
CA SER A 58 13.66 -13.46 14.71
C SER A 58 13.90 -11.95 14.56
N LEU A 59 15.01 -11.55 13.92
CA LEU A 59 15.30 -10.14 13.67
C LEU A 59 14.31 -9.54 12.66
N ASP A 60 14.03 -10.26 11.58
CA ASP A 60 13.15 -9.78 10.50
C ASP A 60 11.70 -9.63 10.97
N LEU A 61 11.18 -10.58 11.75
CA LEU A 61 9.79 -10.55 12.20
C LEU A 61 9.60 -9.80 13.52
N SER A 62 10.48 -9.99 14.50
CA SER A 62 10.27 -9.46 15.86
C SER A 62 11.15 -8.25 16.20
N GLY A 63 12.12 -7.92 15.33
CA GLY A 63 13.11 -6.87 15.60
C GLY A 63 14.11 -7.22 16.70
N MET A 64 14.08 -8.44 17.24
CA MET A 64 14.85 -8.87 18.41
C MET A 64 15.55 -10.21 18.14
N PRO A 65 16.78 -10.42 18.65
CA PRO A 65 17.41 -11.73 18.59
C PRO A 65 16.66 -12.74 19.48
N PRO A 66 16.73 -14.05 19.17
CA PRO A 66 16.15 -15.09 20.03
C PRO A 66 16.83 -15.10 21.40
N THR A 67 16.08 -15.48 22.45
CA THR A 67 16.69 -15.75 23.76
C THR A 67 17.52 -17.03 23.72
N ALA A 68 18.40 -17.23 24.71
CA ALA A 68 19.16 -18.46 24.83
C ALA A 68 18.27 -19.71 25.00
N ASP A 69 17.12 -19.56 25.68
CA ASP A 69 16.15 -20.63 25.87
C ASP A 69 15.39 -20.95 24.59
N ASP A 70 14.92 -19.92 23.86
CA ASP A 70 14.29 -20.11 22.54
C ASP A 70 15.24 -20.82 21.57
N ALA A 71 16.52 -20.44 21.57
CA ALA A 71 17.53 -21.07 20.72
C ALA A 71 17.76 -22.55 21.08
N ARG A 72 17.91 -22.88 22.36
CA ARG A 72 18.03 -24.28 22.80
C ARG A 72 16.80 -25.09 22.42
N ALA A 73 15.61 -24.56 22.65
CA ALA A 73 14.36 -25.24 22.31
C ALA A 73 14.24 -25.48 20.80
N PHE A 74 14.46 -24.44 19.99
CA PHE A 74 14.35 -24.57 18.52
C PHE A 74 15.42 -25.49 17.93
N LEU A 75 16.66 -25.46 18.43
CA LEU A 75 17.72 -26.33 17.92
C LEU A 75 17.52 -27.80 18.32
N ALA A 76 16.86 -28.08 19.45
CA ALA A 76 16.49 -29.43 19.88
C ALA A 76 15.23 -29.98 19.18
N GLU A 77 14.39 -29.11 18.60
CA GLU A 77 13.19 -29.51 17.88
C GLU A 77 13.51 -30.32 16.61
N THR A 78 12.79 -31.43 16.42
CA THR A 78 12.98 -32.41 15.32
C THR A 78 11.81 -32.49 14.34
N ALA A 79 10.70 -31.81 14.63
CA ALA A 79 9.55 -31.72 13.72
C ALA A 79 9.97 -31.22 12.33
N ALA A 80 9.48 -31.89 11.28
CA ALA A 80 9.83 -31.57 9.89
C ALA A 80 9.43 -30.14 9.47
N ASN A 81 8.39 -29.59 10.11
CA ASN A 81 7.85 -28.24 9.90
C ASN A 81 8.23 -27.24 11.02
N LYS A 82 9.31 -27.50 11.76
CA LYS A 82 9.74 -26.64 12.89
C LYS A 82 9.95 -25.16 12.49
N ARG A 83 10.37 -24.89 11.24
CA ARG A 83 10.62 -23.52 10.76
C ARG A 83 9.32 -22.77 10.55
N GLU A 84 8.31 -23.43 9.98
CA GLU A 84 6.96 -22.91 9.80
C GLU A 84 6.31 -22.62 11.16
N LEU A 85 6.38 -23.57 12.10
CA LEU A 85 5.86 -23.37 13.47
C LEU A 85 6.55 -22.21 14.21
N LEU A 86 7.86 -22.01 14.00
CA LEU A 86 8.58 -20.87 14.55
C LEU A 86 8.09 -19.55 13.94
N VAL A 87 7.89 -19.50 12.63
CA VAL A 87 7.35 -18.32 11.93
C VAL A 87 5.97 -17.97 12.48
N ASP A 88 5.06 -18.96 12.61
CA ASP A 88 3.74 -18.76 13.19
C ASP A 88 3.81 -18.20 14.62
N LYS A 89 4.70 -18.76 15.46
CA LYS A 89 4.94 -18.27 16.83
C LYS A 89 5.43 -16.82 16.84
N LEU A 90 6.34 -16.46 15.92
CA LEU A 90 6.91 -15.12 15.85
C LEU A 90 5.87 -14.10 15.37
N LEU A 91 5.11 -14.42 14.33
CA LEU A 91 4.08 -13.55 13.80
C LEU A 91 2.95 -13.31 14.82
N ALA A 92 2.56 -14.35 15.56
CA ALA A 92 1.58 -14.23 16.64
C ALA A 92 2.10 -13.47 17.89
N SER A 93 3.40 -13.13 17.93
CA SER A 93 4.00 -12.51 19.10
C SER A 93 3.67 -11.01 19.21
N PRO A 94 3.56 -10.45 20.43
CA PRO A 94 3.45 -9.01 20.62
C PRO A 94 4.67 -8.21 20.12
N HIS A 95 5.81 -8.88 19.87
CA HIS A 95 7.00 -8.25 19.34
C HIS A 95 6.86 -7.98 17.84
N TYR A 96 6.26 -8.90 17.09
CA TYR A 96 5.96 -8.71 15.68
C TYR A 96 5.12 -7.45 15.45
N ALA A 97 4.00 -7.32 16.16
CA ALA A 97 3.12 -6.17 15.99
C ALA A 97 3.82 -4.82 16.30
N ARG A 98 4.72 -4.80 17.30
CA ARG A 98 5.53 -3.62 17.63
C ARG A 98 6.58 -3.33 16.56
N HIS A 99 7.23 -4.35 16.03
CA HIS A 99 8.26 -4.21 15.01
C HIS A 99 7.66 -3.65 13.71
N LEU A 100 6.56 -4.24 13.24
CA LEU A 100 5.87 -3.77 12.04
C LEU A 100 5.30 -2.35 12.24
N ALA A 101 4.68 -2.04 13.39
CA ALA A 101 4.22 -0.68 13.68
C ALA A 101 5.37 0.35 13.63
N SER A 102 6.55 -0.01 14.12
CA SER A 102 7.75 0.84 14.05
C SER A 102 8.26 1.00 12.62
N ALA A 103 8.24 -0.07 11.82
CA ALA A 103 8.62 -0.02 10.40
C ALA A 103 7.65 0.88 9.60
N LEU A 104 6.35 0.78 9.86
CA LEU A 104 5.33 1.65 9.25
C LEU A 104 5.50 3.11 9.66
N ASP A 105 5.78 3.40 10.93
CA ASP A 105 6.08 4.76 11.38
C ASP A 105 7.28 5.35 10.65
N LEU A 106 8.39 4.60 10.55
CA LEU A 106 9.58 5.06 9.84
C LEU A 106 9.28 5.33 8.35
N MET A 107 8.50 4.46 7.71
CA MET A 107 8.10 4.63 6.31
C MET A 107 7.19 5.85 6.10
N LEU A 108 6.19 6.05 6.97
CA LEU A 108 5.15 7.06 6.79
C LEU A 108 5.58 8.45 7.28
N MET A 109 6.43 8.51 8.30
CA MET A 109 6.77 9.74 9.00
C MET A 109 8.22 10.19 8.80
N GLU A 110 9.15 9.36 8.30
CA GLU A 110 10.55 9.71 7.98
C GLU A 110 11.26 10.58 9.07
N ARG A 111 10.99 10.33 10.36
CA ARG A 111 11.49 11.11 11.51
C ARG A 111 11.09 12.60 11.52
N ARG A 112 9.91 12.93 11.01
CA ARG A 112 9.33 14.29 11.07
C ARG A 112 9.14 14.78 12.51
N ALA A 113 9.06 16.11 12.63
CA ALA A 113 8.78 16.78 13.90
C ALA A 113 7.40 16.36 14.43
N ASN A 114 7.32 16.20 15.75
CA ASN A 114 6.07 15.90 16.44
C ASN A 114 5.32 17.21 16.74
N THR A 115 4.28 17.56 15.98
CA THR A 115 3.65 18.89 16.07
C THR A 115 2.20 18.87 16.55
N HIS A 116 1.30 18.17 15.84
CA HIS A 116 -0.15 18.34 16.04
C HIS A 116 -0.85 17.11 16.62
N VAL A 117 -0.27 15.94 16.37
CA VAL A 117 -0.70 14.64 16.90
C VAL A 117 0.54 14.04 17.55
N THR A 118 0.41 13.65 18.81
CA THR A 118 1.57 13.17 19.57
C THR A 118 2.12 11.87 18.99
N ALA A 119 3.42 11.64 19.20
CA ALA A 119 4.04 10.38 18.84
C ALA A 119 3.35 9.17 19.51
N ASP A 120 2.92 9.32 20.75
CA ASP A 120 2.25 8.24 21.50
C ASP A 120 0.86 7.90 20.93
N GLU A 121 0.06 8.90 20.58
CA GLU A 121 -1.25 8.70 19.94
C GLU A 121 -1.12 7.95 18.61
N TRP A 122 -0.16 8.37 17.78
CA TRP A 122 0.14 7.74 16.49
C TRP A 122 0.66 6.30 16.64
N GLN A 123 1.63 6.09 17.53
CA GLN A 123 2.21 4.77 17.77
C GLN A 123 1.18 3.80 18.36
N ALA A 124 0.33 4.27 19.28
CA ALA A 124 -0.76 3.47 19.82
C ALA A 124 -1.77 3.06 18.73
N TRP A 125 -2.12 3.97 17.83
CA TRP A 125 -3.02 3.70 16.71
C TRP A 125 -2.42 2.74 15.67
N LEU A 126 -1.14 2.91 15.30
CA LEU A 126 -0.44 1.96 14.41
C LEU A 126 -0.35 0.58 15.05
N LEU A 127 0.08 0.50 16.32
CA LEU A 127 0.19 -0.77 17.04
C LEU A 127 -1.16 -1.48 17.13
N LYS A 128 -2.23 -0.76 17.41
CA LYS A 128 -3.59 -1.30 17.39
C LYS A 128 -3.95 -1.82 16.00
N SER A 129 -3.73 -1.02 14.96
CA SER A 129 -4.04 -1.39 13.57
C SER A 129 -3.31 -2.66 13.14
N VAL A 130 -2.05 -2.83 13.52
CA VAL A 130 -1.28 -4.05 13.23
C VAL A 130 -1.80 -5.24 14.02
N ARG A 131 -2.09 -5.09 15.33
CA ARG A 131 -2.63 -6.16 16.17
C ARG A 131 -3.99 -6.67 15.70
N GLU A 132 -4.81 -5.78 15.14
CA GLU A 132 -6.11 -6.11 14.57
C GLU A 132 -6.02 -6.62 13.13
N ASN A 133 -4.80 -6.78 12.59
CA ASN A 133 -4.54 -7.18 11.21
C ASN A 133 -5.29 -6.30 10.20
N LYS A 134 -5.28 -4.98 10.43
CA LYS A 134 -5.96 -4.02 9.54
C LYS A 134 -5.36 -4.10 8.14
N PRO A 135 -6.18 -4.30 7.08
CA PRO A 135 -5.69 -4.31 5.71
C PRO A 135 -5.00 -2.99 5.33
N TRP A 136 -3.94 -3.07 4.51
CA TRP A 136 -3.17 -1.91 4.10
C TRP A 136 -4.02 -0.86 3.37
N ASN A 137 -4.93 -1.29 2.48
CA ASN A 137 -5.85 -0.39 1.79
C ASN A 137 -6.73 0.40 2.79
N VAL A 138 -7.18 -0.24 3.87
CA VAL A 138 -7.95 0.42 4.93
C VAL A 138 -7.08 1.39 5.72
N LEU A 139 -5.88 0.97 6.14
CA LEU A 139 -4.93 1.82 6.87
C LEU A 139 -4.53 3.06 6.06
N ALA A 140 -4.15 2.88 4.79
CA ALA A 140 -3.77 3.96 3.89
C ALA A 140 -4.95 4.89 3.60
N ARG A 141 -6.17 4.35 3.44
CA ARG A 141 -7.38 5.15 3.26
C ARG A 141 -7.65 6.02 4.49
N GLU A 142 -7.54 5.45 5.69
CA GLU A 142 -7.65 6.22 6.94
C GLU A 142 -6.61 7.35 6.99
N ILE A 143 -5.36 7.09 6.63
CA ILE A 143 -4.29 8.11 6.60
C ILE A 143 -4.60 9.24 5.60
N LEU A 144 -4.96 8.88 4.37
CA LEU A 144 -5.24 9.85 3.30
C LEU A 144 -6.54 10.64 3.55
N MET A 145 -7.52 10.05 4.25
CA MET A 145 -8.82 10.66 4.57
C MET A 145 -8.90 11.34 5.93
N ALA A 146 -7.94 11.17 6.82
CA ALA A 146 -8.08 11.72 8.16
C ALA A 146 -7.96 13.25 8.14
N ASP A 147 -8.79 13.90 8.96
CA ASP A 147 -8.84 15.35 9.08
C ASP A 147 -8.52 15.88 10.49
N GLY A 148 -8.39 14.97 11.46
CA GLY A 148 -8.02 15.28 12.84
C GLY A 148 -9.19 15.70 13.72
N ASP A 149 -10.42 15.74 13.20
CA ASP A 149 -11.59 16.26 13.90
C ASP A 149 -12.22 15.22 14.83
N ASP A 150 -12.44 14.01 14.34
CA ASP A 150 -12.87 12.89 15.18
C ASP A 150 -11.71 12.43 16.08
N PRO A 151 -11.82 12.51 17.42
CA PRO A 151 -10.78 12.06 18.34
C PRO A 151 -10.34 10.60 18.12
N ASN A 152 -11.24 9.73 17.66
CA ASN A 152 -10.91 8.32 17.43
C ASN A 152 -10.09 8.09 16.15
N GLN A 153 -10.19 9.01 15.17
CA GLN A 153 -9.47 8.95 13.90
C GLN A 153 -8.33 9.97 13.83
N ARG A 154 -8.23 10.87 14.82
CA ARG A 154 -7.21 11.91 14.88
C ARG A 154 -5.78 11.40 14.71
N PRO A 155 -5.38 10.23 15.28
CA PRO A 155 -4.03 9.72 15.06
C PRO A 155 -3.67 9.59 13.58
N ALA A 156 -4.58 9.12 12.73
CA ALA A 156 -4.35 8.95 11.30
C ALA A 156 -4.07 10.28 10.57
N ALA A 157 -4.56 11.41 11.10
CA ALA A 157 -4.33 12.74 10.51
C ALA A 157 -2.89 13.25 10.71
N ARG A 158 -2.08 12.57 11.52
CA ARG A 158 -0.69 12.95 11.77
C ARG A 158 0.11 13.09 10.48
N PHE A 159 -0.08 12.17 9.53
CA PHE A 159 0.61 12.21 8.24
C PHE A 159 0.46 13.57 7.56
N THR A 160 -0.76 14.11 7.51
CA THR A 160 -1.04 15.39 6.85
C THR A 160 -0.69 16.59 7.74
N LEU A 161 -1.00 16.53 9.04
CA LEU A 161 -0.82 17.66 9.95
C LEU A 161 0.65 17.93 10.28
N ASP A 162 1.49 16.90 10.46
CA ASP A 162 2.93 17.08 10.66
C ASP A 162 3.66 17.46 9.34
N ARG A 163 2.94 17.49 8.21
CA ARG A 163 3.35 18.13 6.94
C ARG A 163 2.76 19.54 6.79
N ALA A 164 2.20 20.10 7.87
CA ALA A 164 1.55 21.41 7.92
C ALA A 164 0.45 21.60 6.87
N SER A 165 -0.11 20.50 6.35
CA SER A 165 -1.05 20.53 5.23
C SER A 165 -0.48 21.21 3.97
N GLU A 166 0.84 21.27 3.82
CA GLU A 166 1.49 21.95 2.70
C GLU A 166 1.33 21.11 1.42
N PRO A 167 0.67 21.63 0.38
CA PRO A 167 0.29 20.82 -0.78
C PRO A 167 1.46 20.16 -1.51
N ASN A 168 2.59 20.84 -1.71
CA ASN A 168 3.71 20.28 -2.49
C ASN A 168 4.43 19.16 -1.72
N LEU A 169 4.60 19.34 -0.41
CA LEU A 169 5.17 18.35 0.51
C LEU A 169 4.29 17.11 0.60
N LEU A 170 2.97 17.31 0.65
CA LEU A 170 2.00 16.21 0.57
C LEU A 170 2.09 15.49 -0.77
N THR A 171 2.09 16.21 -1.89
CA THR A 171 2.20 15.62 -3.23
C THR A 171 3.46 14.78 -3.37
N HIS A 172 4.61 15.34 -2.98
CA HIS A 172 5.90 14.65 -3.00
C HIS A 172 5.90 13.36 -2.18
N ASP A 173 5.46 13.44 -0.92
CA ASP A 173 5.49 12.28 -0.04
C ASP A 173 4.44 11.25 -0.45
N ILE A 174 3.27 11.69 -0.93
CA ILE A 174 2.23 10.79 -1.40
C ILE A 174 2.70 10.03 -2.65
N SER A 175 3.33 10.72 -3.61
CA SER A 175 3.86 10.09 -4.81
C SER A 175 4.90 9.02 -4.48
N ARG A 176 5.84 9.31 -3.57
CA ARG A 176 6.90 8.39 -3.16
C ARG A 176 6.38 7.23 -2.30
N ILE A 177 5.65 7.55 -1.24
CA ILE A 177 5.30 6.60 -0.18
C ILE A 177 4.17 5.68 -0.63
N PHE A 178 3.16 6.19 -1.35
CA PHE A 178 1.99 5.41 -1.75
C PHE A 178 2.07 4.92 -3.19
N PHE A 179 2.71 5.64 -4.12
CA PHE A 179 2.77 5.25 -5.53
C PHE A 179 4.15 4.81 -6.03
N GLY A 180 5.19 4.88 -5.18
CA GLY A 180 6.53 4.44 -5.54
C GLY A 180 7.20 5.32 -6.61
N ARG A 181 6.82 6.60 -6.69
CA ARG A 181 7.37 7.54 -7.68
C ARG A 181 7.88 8.81 -7.01
N ASP A 182 9.18 9.05 -7.09
CA ASP A 182 9.77 10.32 -6.74
C ASP A 182 9.66 11.30 -7.91
N MET A 183 8.62 12.11 -7.85
CA MET A 183 8.27 13.07 -8.90
C MET A 183 8.66 14.50 -8.50
N GLN A 184 9.58 14.71 -7.55
CA GLN A 184 9.89 16.07 -7.07
C GLN A 184 10.34 17.01 -8.20
N CYS A 185 11.19 16.52 -9.10
CA CYS A 185 11.63 17.30 -10.27
C CYS A 185 10.45 17.66 -11.19
N ALA A 186 9.44 16.78 -11.25
CA ALA A 186 8.22 16.97 -12.01
C ALA A 186 7.36 18.14 -11.51
N GLN A 187 7.67 18.76 -10.38
CA GLN A 187 6.99 19.96 -9.91
C GLN A 187 7.13 21.14 -10.90
N CYS A 188 8.33 21.35 -11.43
CA CYS A 188 8.68 22.55 -12.20
C CYS A 188 8.78 22.29 -13.71
N HIS A 189 9.02 21.05 -14.11
CA HIS A 189 9.20 20.62 -15.50
C HIS A 189 9.05 19.10 -15.58
N ASP A 190 8.81 18.50 -16.74
CA ASP A 190 8.87 17.03 -16.87
C ASP A 190 10.23 16.49 -16.38
N HIS A 191 10.22 15.37 -15.68
CA HIS A 191 11.41 14.87 -15.00
C HIS A 191 12.56 14.65 -16.02
N PRO A 192 13.80 15.07 -15.70
CA PRO A 192 14.85 15.23 -16.72
C PRO A 192 15.52 13.93 -17.16
N ILE A 193 15.30 12.83 -16.42
CA ILE A 193 15.93 11.52 -16.66
C ILE A 193 14.88 10.43 -16.87
N VAL A 194 13.91 10.33 -15.96
CA VAL A 194 12.73 9.44 -16.10
C VAL A 194 11.67 10.07 -17.00
N ALA A 195 11.52 9.56 -18.23
CA ALA A 195 10.60 10.11 -19.23
C ALA A 195 9.11 10.04 -18.82
N ASP A 196 8.73 9.06 -18.00
CA ASP A 196 7.33 8.82 -17.62
C ASP A 196 6.86 9.67 -16.43
N TYR A 197 7.73 10.49 -15.83
CA TYR A 197 7.36 11.38 -14.72
C TYR A 197 7.08 12.77 -15.28
N LEU A 198 5.84 13.01 -15.67
CA LEU A 198 5.44 14.26 -16.29
C LEU A 198 5.04 15.30 -15.25
N GLN A 199 5.21 16.57 -15.60
CA GLN A 199 4.72 17.69 -14.82
C GLN A 199 3.20 17.60 -14.61
N SER A 200 2.47 17.08 -15.61
CA SER A 200 1.04 16.85 -15.49
C SER A 200 0.65 15.79 -14.44
N ASP A 201 1.50 14.81 -14.14
CA ASP A 201 1.26 13.82 -13.09
C ASP A 201 1.48 14.42 -11.69
N TYR A 202 2.55 15.22 -11.53
CA TYR A 202 2.78 15.94 -10.28
C TYR A 202 1.64 16.91 -9.96
N HIS A 203 1.28 17.76 -10.92
CA HIS A 203 0.19 18.72 -10.73
C HIS A 203 -1.18 18.05 -10.63
N GLY A 204 -1.33 16.87 -11.23
CA GLY A 204 -2.50 16.01 -11.08
C GLY A 204 -2.70 15.50 -9.65
N LEU A 205 -1.63 15.02 -9.02
CA LEU A 205 -1.66 14.65 -7.60
C LEU A 205 -1.82 15.87 -6.70
N LEU A 206 -1.15 16.97 -7.03
CA LEU A 206 -1.31 18.26 -6.32
C LEU A 206 -2.76 18.72 -6.32
N ALA A 207 -3.49 18.56 -7.42
CA ALA A 207 -4.89 18.94 -7.53
C ALA A 207 -5.80 18.18 -6.55
N TYR A 208 -5.40 17.00 -6.04
CA TYR A 208 -6.15 16.31 -4.99
C TYR A 208 -5.97 16.95 -3.60
N VAL A 209 -4.78 17.45 -3.29
CA VAL A 209 -4.40 17.90 -1.94
C VAL A 209 -4.39 19.41 -1.78
N ALA A 210 -4.24 20.17 -2.86
CA ALA A 210 -4.21 21.63 -2.86
C ALA A 210 -5.43 22.33 -2.25
N PRO A 211 -6.67 21.80 -2.34
CA PRO A 211 -7.80 22.39 -1.62
C PRO A 211 -7.67 22.28 -0.09
N GLY A 212 -6.82 21.36 0.39
CA GLY A 212 -6.57 21.13 1.80
C GLY A 212 -5.76 22.24 2.47
N TYR A 213 -6.09 22.57 3.72
CA TYR A 213 -5.32 23.53 4.52
C TYR A 213 -5.45 23.22 6.02
N ALA A 214 -4.42 23.60 6.79
CA ALA A 214 -4.48 23.54 8.24
C ALA A 214 -5.36 24.67 8.78
N MET A 215 -6.32 24.34 9.65
CA MET A 215 -7.09 25.31 10.41
C MET A 215 -6.92 25.07 11.90
N VAL A 216 -6.98 26.14 12.69
CA VAL A 216 -7.00 26.06 14.15
C VAL A 216 -8.43 26.28 14.62
N ARG A 217 -8.99 25.30 15.33
CA ARG A 217 -10.27 25.42 16.03
C ARG A 217 -10.02 25.66 17.52
N LYS A 218 -10.62 26.71 18.06
CA LYS A 218 -10.67 27.02 19.49
C LYS A 218 -11.81 26.24 20.13
N GLU A 219 -11.49 25.51 21.20
CA GLU A 219 -12.43 24.76 22.02
C GLU A 219 -12.18 25.13 23.49
N GLY A 220 -12.89 26.17 23.96
CA GLY A 220 -12.57 26.82 25.24
C GLY A 220 -11.14 27.38 25.23
N ASP A 221 -10.32 26.96 26.18
CA ASP A 221 -8.91 27.36 26.28
C ASP A 221 -7.97 26.52 25.40
N LYS A 222 -8.48 25.47 24.74
CA LYS A 222 -7.69 24.59 23.89
C LYS A 222 -7.74 25.06 22.43
N GLN A 223 -6.63 24.84 21.72
CA GLN A 223 -6.54 25.02 20.28
C GLN A 223 -6.22 23.66 19.66
N ILE A 224 -7.00 23.28 18.65
CA ILE A 224 -6.83 22.02 17.93
C ILE A 224 -6.61 22.34 16.47
N THR A 225 -5.48 21.88 15.93
CA THR A 225 -5.23 21.93 14.49
C THR A 225 -5.92 20.76 13.79
N LEU A 226 -6.62 21.08 12.71
CA LEU A 226 -7.41 20.18 11.86
C LEU A 226 -7.06 20.41 10.39
N GLN A 227 -7.29 19.41 9.55
CA GLN A 227 -7.29 19.53 8.11
C GLN A 227 -8.68 19.97 7.65
N ALA A 228 -8.79 21.17 7.08
CA ALA A 228 -9.97 21.59 6.36
C ALA A 228 -9.76 21.46 4.85
N GLU A 229 -10.85 21.57 4.10
CA GLU A 229 -10.83 21.48 2.64
C GLU A 229 -11.71 22.57 2.03
N ARG A 230 -11.16 23.28 1.03
CA ARG A 230 -11.89 24.21 0.18
C ARG A 230 -12.62 23.45 -0.92
N ALA A 231 -13.72 24.00 -1.41
CA ALA A 231 -14.34 23.50 -2.62
C ALA A 231 -13.55 23.94 -3.85
N GLY A 232 -13.24 22.97 -4.72
CA GLY A 232 -12.50 23.19 -5.97
C GLY A 232 -11.03 23.58 -5.79
N SER A 233 -10.23 23.27 -6.81
CA SER A 233 -8.99 23.99 -7.09
C SER A 233 -8.64 23.82 -8.56
N ASP A 234 -8.98 24.83 -9.37
CA ASP A 234 -8.40 24.94 -10.70
C ASP A 234 -6.91 25.26 -10.52
N LEU A 235 -6.06 24.26 -10.73
CA LEU A 235 -4.62 24.43 -10.72
C LEU A 235 -4.15 24.74 -12.14
N SER A 236 -3.49 25.88 -12.31
CA SER A 236 -2.67 26.17 -13.47
C SER A 236 -1.21 26.15 -13.08
N PHE A 237 -0.36 25.67 -13.99
CA PHE A 237 1.08 25.61 -13.80
C PHE A 237 1.80 25.97 -15.09
N GLU A 238 3.06 26.35 -14.97
CA GLU A 238 3.92 26.71 -16.10
C GLU A 238 5.27 26.02 -15.92
N SER A 239 5.80 25.49 -17.02
CA SER A 239 7.15 24.92 -17.03
C SER A 239 8.18 26.03 -16.92
N VAL A 240 9.20 25.83 -16.07
CA VAL A 240 10.32 26.78 -15.96
C VAL A 240 11.17 26.85 -17.23
N PHE A 241 11.09 25.81 -18.08
CA PHE A 241 11.80 25.72 -19.35
C PHE A 241 10.96 26.18 -20.55
N VAL A 242 9.64 26.04 -20.48
CA VAL A 242 8.69 26.46 -21.53
C VAL A 242 7.85 27.62 -21.00
N LYS A 243 8.45 28.81 -21.02
CA LYS A 243 7.78 30.03 -20.53
C LYS A 243 6.69 30.50 -21.49
N GLY A 244 5.64 31.10 -20.94
CA GLY A 244 4.51 31.68 -21.67
C GLY A 244 3.39 30.70 -22.01
N THR A 245 3.50 29.44 -21.60
CA THR A 245 2.47 28.41 -21.80
C THR A 245 1.92 27.98 -20.44
N GLN A 246 0.70 28.41 -20.15
CA GLN A 246 -0.03 27.95 -18.96
C GLN A 246 -0.67 26.60 -19.26
N HIS A 247 -0.30 25.60 -18.48
CA HIS A 247 -0.89 24.28 -18.49
C HIS A 247 -1.97 24.20 -17.41
N ARG A 248 -3.00 23.40 -17.68
CA ARG A 248 -4.04 23.06 -16.70
C ARG A 248 -4.16 21.55 -16.64
N THR A 249 -4.31 21.02 -15.44
CA THR A 249 -4.61 19.60 -15.22
C THR A 249 -5.65 19.48 -14.13
N GLY A 250 -6.61 18.58 -14.33
CA GLY A 250 -7.53 18.17 -13.27
C GLY A 250 -6.83 17.23 -12.29
N ALA A 251 -7.53 16.88 -11.20
CA ALA A 251 -7.04 15.85 -10.29
C ALA A 251 -6.94 14.51 -11.03
N ARG A 252 -5.72 13.97 -11.10
CA ARG A 252 -5.41 12.68 -11.76
C ARG A 252 -4.36 11.93 -10.96
N MET A 253 -4.47 10.62 -10.98
CA MET A 253 -3.42 9.75 -10.47
C MET A 253 -2.27 9.68 -11.50
N PRO A 254 -1.07 9.25 -11.11
CA PRO A 254 -0.01 8.96 -12.07
C PRO A 254 -0.50 7.97 -13.14
N ASP A 255 -0.26 8.28 -14.41
CA ASP A 255 -0.69 7.53 -15.61
C ASP A 255 -2.21 7.42 -15.85
N ASP A 256 -3.03 8.08 -15.04
CA ASP A 256 -4.49 8.05 -15.20
C ASP A 256 -5.00 9.34 -15.86
N THR A 257 -6.25 9.27 -16.32
CA THR A 257 -7.02 10.43 -16.75
C THR A 257 -7.47 11.28 -15.55
N ALA A 258 -7.79 12.55 -15.83
CA ALA A 258 -8.40 13.41 -14.82
C ALA A 258 -9.78 12.89 -14.44
N ILE A 259 -10.11 12.98 -13.15
CA ILE A 259 -11.42 12.60 -12.66
C ILE A 259 -12.49 13.59 -13.18
N ASP A 260 -13.70 13.07 -13.34
CA ASP A 260 -14.88 13.91 -13.53
C ASP A 260 -15.28 14.52 -12.18
N GLU A 261 -15.32 15.85 -12.13
CA GLU A 261 -15.78 16.59 -10.96
C GLU A 261 -17.21 17.11 -11.18
N PRO A 262 -18.10 16.95 -10.19
CA PRO A 262 -19.43 17.53 -10.27
C PRO A 262 -19.33 19.06 -10.30
N PHE A 263 -20.08 19.67 -11.22
CA PHE A 263 -20.25 21.11 -11.24
C PHE A 263 -21.23 21.56 -10.14
N PHE A 264 -20.84 22.56 -9.36
CA PHE A 264 -21.70 23.24 -8.40
C PHE A 264 -21.84 24.70 -8.79
N LEU A 265 -23.01 25.26 -8.53
CA LEU A 265 -23.22 26.71 -8.67
C LEU A 265 -22.41 27.46 -7.59
N PRO A 266 -21.99 28.70 -7.86
CA PRO A 266 -21.35 29.54 -6.85
C PRO A 266 -22.19 29.66 -5.58
N GLY A 267 -21.62 29.30 -4.43
CA GLY A 267 -22.29 29.27 -3.13
C GLY A 267 -22.92 27.92 -2.76
N ASP A 268 -23.05 26.99 -3.70
CA ASP A 268 -23.60 25.64 -3.49
C ASP A 268 -22.52 24.57 -3.29
N GLU A 269 -21.25 24.93 -3.20
CA GLU A 269 -20.15 23.97 -3.23
C GLU A 269 -19.90 23.28 -1.88
N TYR A 270 -20.50 23.79 -0.79
CA TYR A 270 -20.27 23.31 0.57
C TYR A 270 -21.49 22.65 1.19
N GLN A 271 -21.26 21.58 1.95
CA GLN A 271 -22.21 21.09 2.95
C GLN A 271 -22.14 21.95 4.21
N VAL A 272 -20.91 22.29 4.63
CA VAL A 272 -20.63 23.24 5.70
C VAL A 272 -19.70 24.30 5.13
N ALA A 273 -20.22 25.52 4.98
CA ALA A 273 -19.43 26.64 4.46
C ALA A 273 -18.32 27.05 5.44
N PRO A 274 -17.17 27.53 4.94
CA PRO A 274 -16.12 28.06 5.79
C PRO A 274 -16.64 29.27 6.58
N ALA A 275 -16.40 29.28 7.90
CA ALA A 275 -16.68 30.41 8.79
C ALA A 275 -15.64 30.44 9.92
N ASP A 276 -15.63 31.51 10.72
CA ASP A 276 -14.71 31.62 11.85
C ASP A 276 -14.92 30.45 12.82
N ASN A 277 -13.83 29.78 13.17
CA ASN A 277 -13.82 28.59 14.02
C ASN A 277 -14.64 27.38 13.51
N VAL A 278 -15.09 27.37 12.25
CA VAL A 278 -15.90 26.30 11.66
C VAL A 278 -15.12 25.59 10.55
N LYS A 279 -15.00 24.26 10.66
CA LYS A 279 -14.35 23.43 9.63
C LYS A 279 -15.23 23.33 8.39
N SER A 280 -14.70 23.77 7.25
CA SER A 280 -15.41 23.63 5.98
C SER A 280 -15.52 22.18 5.55
N VAL A 281 -16.67 21.82 4.98
CA VAL A 281 -16.94 20.50 4.41
C VAL A 281 -17.50 20.70 3.00
N PRO A 282 -16.70 20.50 1.94
CA PRO A 282 -17.19 20.62 0.57
C PRO A 282 -18.16 19.47 0.24
N LYS A 283 -19.09 19.71 -0.70
CA LYS A 283 -19.98 18.65 -1.24
C LYS A 283 -19.21 17.58 -2.00
N PHE A 284 -18.06 17.94 -2.57
CA PHE A 284 -17.11 17.04 -3.21
C PHE A 284 -15.72 17.21 -2.58
N SER A 285 -15.20 16.16 -1.96
CA SER A 285 -13.86 16.15 -1.37
C SER A 285 -12.89 15.44 -2.30
N ARG A 286 -11.92 16.19 -2.83
CA ARG A 286 -10.84 15.64 -3.64
C ARG A 286 -9.94 14.76 -2.79
N ARG A 287 -9.71 15.13 -1.53
CA ARG A 287 -8.95 14.30 -0.59
C ARG A 287 -9.61 12.93 -0.35
N ALA A 288 -10.93 12.91 -0.16
CA ALA A 288 -11.67 11.65 -0.04
C ALA A 288 -11.59 10.83 -1.35
N LYS A 289 -11.65 11.51 -2.51
CA LYS A 289 -11.54 10.85 -3.82
C LYS A 289 -10.15 10.26 -4.06
N LEU A 290 -9.07 10.96 -3.68
CA LEU A 290 -7.71 10.43 -3.71
C LEU A 290 -7.61 9.14 -2.89
N ALA A 291 -8.11 9.16 -1.66
CA ALA A 291 -8.05 8.00 -0.79
C ALA A 291 -8.87 6.82 -1.35
N GLU A 292 -10.07 7.07 -1.87
CA GLU A 292 -10.88 6.06 -2.56
C GLU A 292 -10.13 5.45 -3.76
N LEU A 293 -9.65 6.28 -4.69
CA LEU A 293 -9.03 5.81 -5.92
C LEU A 293 -7.68 5.13 -5.69
N ALA A 294 -6.89 5.60 -4.73
CA ALA A 294 -5.65 4.96 -4.35
C ALA A 294 -5.89 3.55 -3.80
N THR A 295 -6.93 3.37 -2.98
CA THR A 295 -7.10 2.15 -2.17
C THR A 295 -8.25 1.24 -2.60
N ASN A 296 -8.84 1.46 -3.78
CA ASN A 296 -9.97 0.65 -4.29
C ASN A 296 -9.55 -0.71 -4.85
N GLY A 297 -8.26 -1.02 -4.86
CA GLY A 297 -7.70 -2.26 -5.42
C GLY A 297 -7.43 -2.23 -6.93
N ALA A 298 -7.89 -1.22 -7.65
CA ALA A 298 -7.66 -1.06 -9.09
C ALA A 298 -6.40 -0.22 -9.41
N ASN A 299 -5.92 0.60 -8.47
CA ASN A 299 -4.73 1.43 -8.70
C ASN A 299 -3.45 0.58 -8.68
N GLN A 300 -2.88 0.36 -9.87
CA GLN A 300 -1.71 -0.48 -10.05
C GLN A 300 -0.47 0.07 -9.32
N ALA A 301 -0.20 1.37 -9.42
CA ALA A 301 0.97 1.98 -8.77
C ALA A 301 0.94 1.81 -7.24
N PHE A 302 -0.24 1.99 -6.63
CA PHE A 302 -0.44 1.76 -5.20
C PHE A 302 -0.16 0.31 -4.81
N ASN A 303 -0.77 -0.64 -5.52
CA ASN A 303 -0.64 -2.08 -5.23
C ASN A 303 0.80 -2.56 -5.43
N GLN A 304 1.45 -2.15 -6.51
CA GLN A 304 2.84 -2.54 -6.81
C GLN A 304 3.82 -1.95 -5.80
N ASN A 305 3.63 -0.69 -5.41
CA ASN A 305 4.52 -0.04 -4.47
C ASN A 305 4.48 -0.71 -3.09
N ILE A 306 3.29 -1.04 -2.56
CA ILE A 306 3.23 -1.75 -1.26
C ILE A 306 3.81 -3.16 -1.37
N ALA A 307 3.53 -3.91 -2.44
CA ALA A 307 4.14 -5.22 -2.69
C ALA A 307 5.68 -5.13 -2.70
N ASN A 308 6.23 -4.14 -3.41
CA ASN A 308 7.66 -3.91 -3.49
C ASN A 308 8.28 -3.52 -2.14
N ARG A 309 7.58 -2.71 -1.34
CA ARG A 309 8.04 -2.28 -0.01
C ARG A 309 8.00 -3.42 1.01
N LEU A 310 6.98 -4.27 0.97
CA LEU A 310 6.93 -5.48 1.80
C LEU A 310 8.05 -6.45 1.42
N TRP A 311 8.29 -6.63 0.13
CA TRP A 311 9.44 -7.40 -0.33
C TRP A 311 10.76 -6.80 0.20
N ALA A 312 10.94 -5.49 0.08
CA ALA A 312 12.12 -4.81 0.59
C ALA A 312 12.28 -4.93 2.10
N HIS A 313 11.18 -4.92 2.86
CA HIS A 313 11.21 -5.11 4.31
C HIS A 313 11.75 -6.49 4.69
N MET A 314 11.41 -7.54 3.93
CA MET A 314 11.83 -8.92 4.22
C MET A 314 13.21 -9.27 3.63
N PHE A 315 13.55 -8.73 2.47
CA PHE A 315 14.79 -9.09 1.76
C PHE A 315 15.86 -8.00 1.77
N GLY A 316 15.58 -6.86 2.39
CA GLY A 316 16.48 -5.70 2.46
C GLY A 316 16.63 -4.91 1.14
N ARG A 317 15.97 -5.36 0.06
CA ARG A 317 15.97 -4.70 -1.25
C ARG A 317 14.67 -5.01 -1.98
N GLY A 318 14.04 -3.99 -2.56
CA GLY A 318 12.84 -4.16 -3.41
C GLY A 318 13.16 -4.84 -4.73
N LEU A 319 12.13 -5.45 -5.34
CA LEU A 319 12.17 -5.92 -6.73
C LEU A 319 12.40 -4.75 -7.70
N VAL A 320 11.77 -3.61 -7.44
CA VAL A 320 12.14 -2.30 -7.98
C VAL A 320 12.98 -1.58 -6.93
N HIS A 321 14.15 -1.08 -7.33
CA HIS A 321 15.04 -0.36 -6.43
C HIS A 321 15.73 0.80 -7.15
N PRO A 322 15.77 2.03 -6.59
CA PRO A 322 15.17 2.49 -5.32
C PRO A 322 13.65 2.27 -5.21
N LEU A 323 13.11 2.26 -3.98
CA LEU A 323 11.71 1.86 -3.71
C LEU A 323 10.69 2.85 -4.28
N ASP A 324 11.11 4.07 -4.53
CA ASP A 324 10.38 5.22 -5.06
C ASP A 324 10.76 5.53 -6.51
N LEU A 325 11.32 4.57 -7.24
CA LEU A 325 11.72 4.75 -8.64
C LEU A 325 11.00 3.76 -9.58
N HIS A 326 9.68 3.63 -9.44
CA HIS A 326 8.87 2.81 -10.34
C HIS A 326 8.65 3.52 -11.68
N HIS A 327 9.27 3.02 -12.74
CA HIS A 327 9.01 3.42 -14.12
C HIS A 327 9.47 2.31 -15.10
N PRO A 328 8.94 2.26 -16.32
CA PRO A 328 9.33 1.31 -17.38
C PRO A 328 10.84 1.11 -17.60
N GLU A 329 11.66 2.16 -17.51
CA GLU A 329 13.12 2.06 -17.68
C GLU A 329 13.86 1.58 -16.42
N ASN A 330 13.17 1.41 -15.29
CA ASN A 330 13.66 0.74 -14.09
C ASN A 330 12.74 -0.44 -13.74
N PRO A 331 12.72 -1.50 -14.58
CA PRO A 331 11.84 -2.63 -14.38
C PRO A 331 12.21 -3.37 -13.09
N ALA A 332 11.22 -4.05 -12.51
CA ALA A 332 11.48 -4.98 -11.42
C ALA A 332 12.48 -6.06 -11.86
N THR A 333 13.34 -6.51 -10.94
CA THR A 333 14.25 -7.63 -11.19
C THR A 333 13.51 -8.92 -11.55
N ASP A 334 12.25 -9.04 -11.11
CA ASP A 334 11.30 -10.06 -11.53
C ASP A 334 9.90 -9.43 -11.70
N PRO A 335 9.53 -9.00 -12.92
CA PRO A 335 8.25 -8.34 -13.19
C PRO A 335 7.03 -9.25 -13.01
N GLU A 336 7.18 -10.54 -13.30
CA GLU A 336 6.10 -11.51 -13.14
C GLU A 336 5.82 -11.75 -11.65
N LEU A 337 6.88 -11.89 -10.83
CA LEU A 337 6.74 -11.99 -9.39
C LEU A 337 6.07 -10.75 -8.81
N LEU A 338 6.50 -9.53 -9.19
CA LEU A 338 5.84 -8.31 -8.73
C LEU A 338 4.35 -8.29 -9.12
N LYS A 339 4.01 -8.76 -10.32
CA LYS A 339 2.63 -8.87 -10.80
C LYS A 339 1.80 -9.89 -10.01
N ILE A 340 2.40 -10.99 -9.60
CA ILE A 340 1.74 -11.97 -8.73
C ILE A 340 1.51 -11.33 -7.35
N TRP A 341 2.52 -10.67 -6.80
CA TRP A 341 2.43 -10.03 -5.49
C TRP A 341 1.37 -8.93 -5.39
N GLN A 342 1.12 -8.17 -6.47
CA GLN A 342 0.00 -7.20 -6.49
C GLN A 342 -1.38 -7.86 -6.58
N GLN A 343 -1.48 -9.08 -7.10
CA GLN A 343 -2.75 -9.81 -7.33
C GLN A 343 -3.15 -10.64 -6.11
N ILE A 344 -2.22 -10.82 -5.17
CA ILE A 344 -2.51 -11.29 -3.84
C ILE A 344 -3.49 -10.29 -3.20
N ASP A 345 -4.77 -10.66 -3.20
CA ASP A 345 -5.88 -9.76 -2.89
C ASP A 345 -5.68 -9.10 -1.51
N PRO A 346 -5.59 -7.76 -1.42
CA PRO A 346 -5.54 -7.06 -0.14
C PRO A 346 -6.81 -7.26 0.72
N ASN A 347 -7.89 -7.80 0.14
CA ASN A 347 -9.16 -8.14 0.81
C ASN A 347 -9.34 -9.64 1.09
N VAL A 348 -8.43 -10.51 0.67
CA VAL A 348 -8.44 -11.92 1.10
C VAL A 348 -7.71 -12.00 2.44
N PRO A 349 -8.39 -12.45 3.52
CA PRO A 349 -7.79 -12.54 4.84
C PRO A 349 -6.45 -13.31 4.79
N GLU A 350 -6.38 -14.40 4.03
CA GLU A 350 -5.28 -15.37 4.05
C GLU A 350 -3.91 -14.86 3.58
N ALA A 351 -3.83 -13.78 2.80
CA ALA A 351 -2.56 -13.43 2.18
C ALA A 351 -1.78 -12.33 2.91
N LEU A 352 -2.48 -11.42 3.57
CA LEU A 352 -1.89 -10.66 4.67
C LEU A 352 -1.73 -11.54 5.93
N LEU A 353 -2.54 -12.60 6.09
CA LEU A 353 -2.36 -13.62 7.15
C LEU A 353 -1.05 -14.41 7.03
N ASN A 354 -0.46 -14.56 5.85
CA ASN A 354 0.81 -15.30 5.69
C ASN A 354 2.07 -14.42 5.76
N ILE A 355 1.94 -13.12 5.50
CA ILE A 355 3.08 -12.17 5.53
C ILE A 355 3.02 -11.27 6.78
N MET A 356 1.84 -11.16 7.42
CA MET A 356 1.63 -10.41 8.67
C MET A 356 0.97 -11.20 9.82
N GLY A 357 0.89 -12.53 9.68
CA GLY A 357 0.53 -13.56 10.67
C GLY A 357 -0.18 -13.18 11.95
N CYS A 358 -1.47 -12.86 11.81
CA CYS A 358 -2.44 -13.07 12.87
C CYS A 358 -3.38 -14.22 12.49
N HIS A 359 -3.03 -15.45 12.85
CA HIS A 359 -4.05 -16.49 13.00
C HIS A 359 -4.87 -16.14 14.25
N ALA A 360 -6.19 -15.95 14.09
CA ALA A 360 -7.07 -15.98 15.25
C ALA A 360 -6.89 -17.35 15.95
N PRO A 361 -6.79 -17.42 17.28
CA PRO A 361 -6.80 -18.69 17.97
C PRO A 361 -8.10 -19.41 17.60
N ASN A 362 -7.99 -20.65 17.10
CA ASN A 362 -9.13 -21.54 16.90
C ASN A 362 -9.96 -21.58 18.19
N ASP A 363 -11.15 -20.97 18.18
CA ASP A 363 -12.13 -21.17 19.24
C ASP A 363 -12.65 -22.61 19.11
N PRO A 364 -12.43 -23.50 20.09
CA PRO A 364 -12.88 -24.89 20.02
C PRO A 364 -14.42 -25.03 19.99
N LYS A 365 -15.18 -23.93 20.07
CA LYS A 365 -16.65 -23.96 20.21
C LYS A 365 -17.44 -24.04 18.91
N THR A 366 -16.80 -24.06 17.75
CA THR A 366 -17.48 -24.26 16.46
C THR A 366 -17.27 -25.67 15.89
N GLU A 367 -17.34 -26.71 16.72
CA GLU A 367 -17.70 -28.04 16.24
C GLU A 367 -19.23 -28.16 16.09
N LYS A 368 -19.65 -28.16 14.82
CA LYS A 368 -20.90 -28.67 14.23
C LYS A 368 -21.94 -29.20 15.24
N LYS A 369 -22.94 -28.36 15.59
CA LYS A 369 -24.24 -28.88 16.01
C LYS A 369 -24.94 -29.48 14.78
N GLY A 370 -25.07 -30.81 14.78
CA GLY A 370 -25.85 -31.54 13.78
C GLY A 370 -27.32 -31.10 13.73
N PRO A 371 -28.05 -31.47 12.65
CA PRO A 371 -29.38 -30.93 12.38
C PRO A 371 -30.39 -31.35 13.46
N PRO A 372 -31.39 -30.51 13.77
CA PRO A 372 -32.35 -30.78 14.83
C PRO A 372 -33.21 -31.99 14.48
N LYS A 373 -33.28 -32.97 15.39
CA LYS A 373 -34.20 -34.10 15.29
C LYS A 373 -35.65 -33.59 15.36
N GLY A 374 -36.41 -33.84 14.30
CA GLY A 374 -37.85 -33.56 14.24
C GLY A 374 -38.60 -34.31 15.35
N LYS A 375 -39.49 -33.60 16.05
CA LYS A 375 -40.44 -34.18 17.00
C LYS A 375 -41.57 -34.84 16.21
N THR A 376 -41.66 -36.16 16.29
CA THR A 376 -42.86 -36.92 15.95
C THR A 376 -43.91 -36.74 17.05
N THR A 377 -45.04 -36.14 16.71
CA THR A 377 -46.25 -36.16 17.53
C THR A 377 -46.96 -37.50 17.35
N ALA A 378 -47.13 -38.26 18.43
CA ALA A 378 -48.05 -39.39 18.49
C ALA A 378 -49.40 -38.92 19.08
N PRO A 379 -50.54 -39.47 18.64
CA PRO A 379 -51.85 -38.98 19.04
C PRO A 379 -52.32 -39.63 20.34
N LYS A 380 -52.85 -38.83 21.27
CA LYS A 380 -54.00 -39.13 22.13
C LYS A 380 -54.70 -37.84 22.51
#